data_AF-A0A836V9W0-F1
#
_entry.id   AF-A0A836V9W0-F1
#
_cell.length_a   1.000
_cell.length_b   1.000
_cell.length_c   1.000
_cell.angle_alpha   90.00
_cell.angle_beta   90.00
_cell.angle_gamma   90.00
#
_symmetry.space_group_name_H-M   'P 1'
#
loop_
_entity.id
_entity.type
_entity.pdbx_description
1 polymer ?
#
loop_
_entity_poly.entity_id
_entity_poly.type
_entity_poly.pdbx_seq_one_letter_code
_entity_poly.pdbx_strand_id
1 'polypeptide(L)'
;DYRRFKVRGVEGVANDFASMKEVVGRRYSRLQKEEKPFPDLIIIDGGKGQLNAAVEALDELNIKNIDIIGLAKKQEEVYKPGNSRPLLISRRSEALHVLQRTRDEAHRFAITFHRKLRAKRSLMSGLDLLPGVGESRRKLLTVFIASSEPPYCFFSPDALGARFLAVSKPGIA
;
A
#
# COMPACT_ATOMS: atom_id res chain seq x y z
N ASP A 1 6.29 -9.52 8.31
CA ASP A 1 7.16 -8.84 7.30
C ASP A 1 6.55 -7.59 6.66
N TYR A 2 7.34 -6.52 6.49
CA TYR A 2 6.94 -5.30 5.78
C TYR A 2 7.52 -5.26 4.35
N ARG A 3 6.72 -4.89 3.35
CA ARG A 3 7.20 -4.71 1.96
C ARG A 3 6.68 -3.42 1.34
N ARG A 4 7.46 -2.85 0.42
CA ARG A 4 7.14 -1.61 -0.32
C ARG A 4 7.15 -1.89 -1.80
N PHE A 5 6.18 -1.35 -2.54
CA PHE A 5 6.09 -1.52 -4.00
C PHE A 5 6.01 -0.15 -4.65
N LYS A 6 6.96 0.14 -5.55
CA LYS A 6 6.88 1.27 -6.46
C LYS A 6 5.91 0.91 -7.57
N VAL A 7 4.84 1.70 -7.73
CA VAL A 7 3.91 1.65 -8.86
C VAL A 7 4.70 1.97 -10.13
N ARG A 8 4.46 1.24 -11.21
CA ARG A 8 5.12 1.44 -12.50
C ARG A 8 4.06 1.84 -13.52
N GLY A 9 4.04 3.12 -13.91
CA GLY A 9 3.35 3.55 -15.13
C GLY A 9 1.96 4.12 -14.94
N VAL A 10 1.81 5.14 -14.09
CA VAL A 10 0.60 5.99 -14.12
C VAL A 10 1.03 7.41 -14.44
N GLU A 11 1.31 7.66 -15.72
CA GLU A 11 1.54 9.02 -16.21
C GLU A 11 0.25 9.85 -16.06
N GLY A 12 0.35 11.00 -15.38
CA GLY A 12 -0.58 12.13 -15.54
C GLY A 12 -1.78 12.24 -14.59
N VAL A 13 -2.32 11.16 -14.01
CA VAL A 13 -3.43 11.26 -13.02
C VAL A 13 -3.30 10.15 -11.99
N ALA A 14 -3.44 10.47 -10.70
CA ALA A 14 -3.42 9.46 -9.62
C ALA A 14 -4.62 8.50 -9.74
N ASN A 15 -4.45 7.41 -10.49
CA ASN A 15 -5.45 6.35 -10.58
C ASN A 15 -5.19 5.31 -9.48
N ASP A 16 -5.86 5.53 -8.36
CA ASP A 16 -5.71 4.72 -7.14
C ASP A 16 -6.21 3.28 -7.31
N PHE A 17 -7.10 3.03 -8.26
CA PHE A 17 -7.59 1.70 -8.59
C PHE A 17 -6.57 0.94 -9.44
N ALA A 18 -6.09 1.55 -10.53
CA ALA A 18 -5.08 0.93 -11.39
C ALA A 18 -3.80 0.62 -10.61
N SER A 19 -3.37 1.54 -9.76
CA SER A 19 -2.19 1.34 -8.91
C SER A 19 -2.39 0.23 -7.87
N MET A 20 -3.60 0.13 -7.29
CA MET A 20 -3.94 -0.97 -6.37
C MET A 20 -3.88 -2.32 -7.10
N LYS A 21 -4.51 -2.41 -8.28
CA LYS A 21 -4.53 -3.61 -9.12
C LYS A 21 -3.12 -4.07 -9.46
N GLU A 22 -2.26 -3.16 -9.94
CA GLU A 22 -0.86 -3.46 -10.29
C GLU A 22 -0.10 -4.01 -9.07
N VAL A 23 -0.20 -3.33 -7.93
CA VAL A 23 0.56 -3.67 -6.72
C VAL A 23 0.13 -5.01 -6.14
N VAL A 24 -1.18 -5.25 -6.05
CA VAL A 24 -1.76 -6.52 -5.59
C VAL A 24 -1.32 -7.64 -6.52
N GLY A 25 -1.53 -7.47 -7.83
CA GLY A 25 -1.15 -8.47 -8.83
C GLY A 25 0.34 -8.81 -8.77
N ARG A 26 1.23 -7.81 -8.72
CA ARG A 26 2.68 -8.05 -8.63
C ARG A 26 3.09 -8.77 -7.35
N ARG A 27 2.46 -8.46 -6.22
CA ARG A 27 2.76 -9.14 -4.95
C ARG A 27 2.36 -10.60 -5.02
N TYR A 28 1.12 -10.89 -5.39
CA TYR A 28 0.59 -12.24 -5.30
C TYR A 28 1.11 -13.14 -6.41
N SER A 29 1.37 -12.60 -7.60
CA SER A 29 2.09 -13.33 -8.66
C SER A 29 3.48 -13.76 -8.17
N ARG A 30 4.18 -12.90 -7.42
CA ARG A 30 5.48 -13.25 -6.84
C ARG A 30 5.37 -14.30 -5.75
N LEU A 31 4.38 -14.21 -4.85
CA LEU A 31 4.16 -15.24 -3.83
C LEU A 31 3.85 -16.60 -4.45
N GLN A 32 3.01 -16.63 -5.50
CA GLN A 32 2.68 -17.83 -6.25
C GLN A 32 3.92 -18.43 -6.93
N LYS A 33 4.75 -17.61 -7.59
CA LYS A 33 6.01 -18.05 -8.24
C LYS A 33 7.07 -18.53 -7.25
N GLU A 34 7.12 -17.94 -6.06
CA GLU A 34 8.07 -18.31 -4.99
C GLU A 34 7.50 -19.43 -4.09
N GLU A 35 6.33 -20.00 -4.41
CA GLU A 35 5.63 -21.03 -3.62
C GLU A 35 5.50 -20.66 -2.14
N LYS A 36 5.31 -19.36 -1.86
CA LYS A 36 5.18 -18.85 -0.50
C LYS A 36 3.72 -18.92 -0.04
N PRO A 37 3.51 -19.16 1.26
CA PRO A 37 2.18 -19.18 1.82
C PRO A 37 1.47 -17.83 1.64
N PHE A 38 0.20 -17.90 1.26
CA PHE A 38 -0.68 -16.76 1.22
C PHE A 38 -1.12 -16.33 2.62
N PRO A 39 -1.51 -15.06 2.82
CA PRO A 39 -2.19 -14.65 4.04
C PRO A 39 -3.60 -15.26 4.11
N ASP A 40 -4.14 -15.38 5.31
CA ASP A 40 -5.52 -15.83 5.53
C ASP A 40 -6.51 -14.70 5.23
N LEU A 41 -6.12 -13.44 5.48
CA LEU A 41 -6.95 -12.26 5.24
C LEU A 41 -6.13 -11.09 4.67
N ILE A 42 -6.66 -10.49 3.61
CA ILE A 42 -6.15 -9.28 2.97
C ILE A 42 -7.04 -8.09 3.38
N ILE A 43 -6.42 -7.02 3.86
CA ILE A 43 -7.09 -5.79 4.26
C ILE A 43 -6.64 -4.68 3.31
N ILE A 44 -7.57 -4.09 2.58
CA ILE A 44 -7.34 -2.94 1.72
C ILE A 44 -7.73 -1.67 2.48
N ASP A 45 -6.80 -0.71 2.62
CA ASP A 45 -7.07 0.64 3.15
C ASP A 45 -7.82 1.44 2.08
N GLY A 46 -9.12 1.20 2.02
CA GLY A 46 -9.94 1.65 0.91
C GLY A 46 -11.38 1.20 0.95
N GLY A 47 -12.23 1.98 0.28
CA GLY A 47 -13.63 1.63 0.06
C GLY A 47 -13.81 0.62 -1.08
N LYS A 48 -15.07 0.41 -1.47
CA LYS A 48 -15.49 -0.57 -2.48
C LYS A 48 -14.69 -0.54 -3.79
N GLY A 49 -14.35 0.64 -4.31
CA GLY A 49 -13.60 0.76 -5.58
C GLY A 49 -12.18 0.16 -5.50
N GLN A 50 -11.43 0.48 -4.43
CA GLN A 50 -10.09 -0.06 -4.23
C GLN A 50 -10.11 -1.55 -3.89
N LEU A 51 -11.12 -2.00 -3.13
CA LEU A 51 -11.36 -3.42 -2.89
C LEU A 51 -11.59 -4.18 -4.20
N ASN A 52 -12.48 -3.69 -5.06
CA ASN A 52 -12.78 -4.34 -6.34
C ASN A 52 -11.55 -4.42 -7.25
N ALA A 53 -10.73 -3.36 -7.31
CA ALA A 53 -9.49 -3.38 -8.09
C ALA A 53 -8.48 -4.43 -7.57
N ALA A 54 -8.43 -4.63 -6.24
CA ALA A 54 -7.61 -5.68 -5.64
C ALA A 54 -8.17 -7.09 -5.92
N VAL A 55 -9.49 -7.27 -5.87
CA VAL A 55 -10.16 -8.53 -6.22
C VAL A 55 -9.89 -8.90 -7.67
N GLU A 56 -10.04 -7.96 -8.60
CA GLU A 56 -9.77 -8.17 -10.02
C GLU A 56 -8.33 -8.66 -10.26
N ALA A 57 -7.35 -8.10 -9.55
CA ALA A 57 -5.96 -8.56 -9.62
C ALA A 57 -5.74 -9.99 -9.10
N LEU A 58 -6.52 -10.42 -8.10
CA LEU A 58 -6.45 -11.79 -7.58
C LEU A 58 -7.14 -12.78 -8.53
N ASP A 59 -8.27 -12.36 -9.12
CA ASP A 59 -9.02 -13.15 -10.11
C ASP A 59 -8.19 -13.40 -11.36
N GLU A 60 -7.46 -12.41 -11.86
CA GLU A 60 -6.52 -12.55 -12.99
C GLU A 60 -5.39 -13.57 -12.73
N LEU A 61 -5.03 -13.76 -11.45
CA LEU A 61 -4.04 -14.74 -11.01
C LEU A 61 -4.67 -16.09 -10.63
N ASN A 62 -5.99 -16.22 -10.78
CA ASN A 62 -6.81 -17.36 -10.37
C ASN A 62 -6.64 -17.72 -8.88
N ILE A 63 -6.46 -16.71 -8.02
CA ILE A 63 -6.34 -16.84 -6.56
C ILE A 63 -7.70 -16.55 -5.93
N LYS A 64 -8.39 -17.61 -5.46
CA LYS A 64 -9.78 -17.51 -4.97
C LYS A 64 -9.97 -17.85 -3.49
N ASN A 65 -8.98 -18.49 -2.86
CA ASN A 65 -9.10 -19.05 -1.51
C ASN A 65 -8.49 -18.15 -0.43
N ILE A 66 -8.60 -16.83 -0.59
CA ILE A 66 -8.10 -15.86 0.40
C ILE A 66 -9.22 -14.88 0.71
N ASP A 67 -9.50 -14.66 1.98
CA ASP A 67 -10.44 -13.62 2.37
C ASP A 67 -9.83 -12.25 2.09
N ILE A 68 -10.64 -11.34 1.54
CA ILE A 68 -10.24 -9.96 1.29
C ILE A 68 -11.34 -9.01 1.73
N ILE A 69 -10.97 -7.93 2.41
CA ILE A 69 -11.87 -6.89 2.89
C ILE A 69 -11.32 -5.51 2.58
N GLY A 70 -12.21 -4.54 2.38
CA GLY A 70 -11.88 -3.11 2.36
C GLY A 70 -12.27 -2.47 3.68
N LEU A 71 -11.41 -1.63 4.25
CA LEU A 71 -11.70 -0.87 5.48
C LEU A 71 -11.67 0.63 5.18
N ALA A 72 -12.84 1.27 5.14
CA ALA A 72 -12.96 2.69 4.81
C ALA A 72 -12.88 3.58 6.06
N LYS A 73 -12.00 4.60 6.03
CA LYS A 73 -11.69 5.49 7.17
C LYS A 73 -12.85 6.30 7.76
N LYS A 74 -13.85 6.70 6.96
CA LYS A 74 -14.86 7.67 7.44
C LYS A 74 -15.79 7.11 8.51
N GLN A 75 -16.18 5.85 8.39
CA GLN A 75 -17.13 5.21 9.29
C GLN A 75 -16.67 3.84 9.80
N GLU A 76 -15.43 3.44 9.50
CA GLU A 76 -14.89 2.12 9.85
C GLU A 76 -15.74 1.00 9.26
N GLU A 77 -16.28 1.27 8.07
CA GLU A 77 -17.10 0.37 7.28
C GLU A 77 -16.24 -0.73 6.68
N VAL A 78 -16.65 -1.98 6.90
CA VAL A 78 -15.99 -3.15 6.33
C VAL A 78 -16.72 -3.55 5.05
N TYR A 79 -16.04 -3.48 3.92
CA TYR A 79 -16.55 -3.95 2.64
C TYR A 79 -16.07 -5.37 2.35
N LYS A 80 -16.98 -6.22 1.89
CA LYS A 80 -16.68 -7.56 1.36
C LYS A 80 -16.91 -7.59 -0.16
N PRO A 81 -16.12 -8.37 -0.91
CA PRO A 81 -16.36 -8.60 -2.33
C PRO A 81 -17.78 -9.10 -2.58
N GLY A 82 -18.39 -8.64 -3.68
CA GLY A 82 -19.75 -9.03 -4.05
C GLY A 82 -20.88 -8.42 -3.21
N ASN A 83 -20.58 -7.76 -2.08
CA ASN A 83 -21.61 -7.09 -1.28
C ASN A 83 -21.73 -5.60 -1.66
N SER A 84 -22.97 -5.16 -1.86
CA SER A 84 -23.26 -3.75 -2.16
C SER A 84 -23.26 -2.86 -0.92
N ARG A 85 -23.52 -3.43 0.27
CA ARG A 85 -23.59 -2.71 1.54
C ARG A 85 -22.39 -3.05 2.44
N PRO A 86 -21.86 -2.08 3.18
CA PRO A 86 -20.82 -2.36 4.16
C PRO A 86 -21.37 -3.13 5.36
N LEU A 87 -20.51 -3.96 5.95
CA LEU A 87 -20.74 -4.55 7.26
C LEU A 87 -20.39 -3.50 8.32
N LEU A 88 -21.37 -3.15 9.14
CA LEU A 88 -21.18 -2.28 10.29
C LEU A 88 -20.82 -3.14 11.50
N ILE A 89 -19.55 -3.06 11.92
CA ILE A 89 -19.09 -3.71 13.14
C ILE A 89 -19.21 -2.70 14.30
N SER A 90 -19.65 -3.16 15.47
CA SER A 90 -19.70 -2.33 16.66
C SER A 90 -18.34 -1.70 16.95
N ARG A 91 -18.32 -0.40 17.25
CA ARG A 91 -17.11 0.34 17.66
C ARG A 91 -16.48 -0.18 18.94
N ARG A 92 -17.22 -0.96 19.73
CA ARG A 92 -16.71 -1.59 20.95
C ARG A 92 -16.08 -2.96 20.69
N SER A 93 -16.22 -3.50 19.48
CA SER A 93 -15.72 -4.82 19.15
C SER A 93 -14.21 -4.84 19.04
N GLU A 94 -13.59 -5.81 19.71
CA GLU A 94 -12.17 -6.10 19.66
C GLU A 94 -11.72 -6.45 18.24
N ALA A 95 -12.57 -7.13 17.46
CA ALA A 95 -12.29 -7.47 16.07
C ALA A 95 -12.06 -6.20 15.22
N LEU A 96 -12.91 -5.18 15.40
CA LEU A 96 -12.75 -3.91 14.68
C LEU A 96 -11.46 -3.20 15.10
N HIS A 97 -11.11 -3.22 16.39
CA HIS A 97 -9.86 -2.63 16.87
C HIS A 97 -8.62 -3.31 16.26
N VAL A 98 -8.65 -4.64 16.08
CA VAL A 98 -7.55 -5.37 15.42
C VAL A 98 -7.41 -4.95 13.96
N LEU A 99 -8.52 -4.88 13.22
CA LEU A 99 -8.53 -4.43 11.83
C LEU A 99 -8.01 -2.99 11.70
N GLN A 100 -8.44 -2.09 12.58
CA GLN A 100 -7.98 -0.70 12.64
C GLN A 100 -6.49 -0.59 12.90
N ARG A 101 -5.97 -1.26 13.95
CA ARG A 101 -4.53 -1.24 14.27
C ARG A 101 -3.68 -1.75 13.11
N THR A 102 -4.15 -2.80 12.43
CA THR A 102 -3.44 -3.40 11.29
C THR A 102 -3.42 -2.44 10.09
N ARG A 103 -4.54 -1.78 9.79
CA ARG A 103 -4.62 -0.71 8.78
C ARG A 103 -3.71 0.46 9.14
N ASP A 104 -3.82 0.95 10.37
CA ASP A 104 -3.11 2.14 10.84
C ASP A 104 -1.60 1.92 10.84
N GLU A 105 -1.14 0.70 11.13
CA GLU A 105 0.26 0.33 11.03
C GLU A 105 0.75 0.29 9.57
N ALA A 106 -0.04 -0.25 8.64
CA ALA A 106 0.26 -0.19 7.22
C ALA A 106 0.32 1.26 6.71
N HIS A 107 -0.61 2.10 7.17
CA HIS A 107 -0.69 3.52 6.83
C HIS A 107 0.50 4.31 7.42
N ARG A 108 0.85 4.06 8.69
CA ARG A 108 2.01 4.65 9.38
C ARG A 108 3.30 4.34 8.64
N PHE A 109 3.46 3.09 8.20
CA PHE A 109 4.64 2.67 7.45
C PHE A 109 4.72 3.36 6.09
N ALA A 110 3.59 3.51 5.39
CA ALA A 110 3.51 4.28 4.15
C ALA A 110 3.90 5.75 4.37
N ILE A 111 3.28 6.44 5.33
CA ILE A 111 3.57 7.86 5.64
C ILE A 111 5.04 8.05 6.02
N THR A 112 5.58 7.20 6.89
CA THR A 112 6.96 7.33 7.38
C THR A 112 7.97 7.23 6.24
N PHE A 113 7.73 6.33 5.28
CA PHE A 113 8.56 6.22 4.09
C PHE A 113 8.48 7.49 3.23
N HIS A 114 7.27 8.02 3.03
CA HIS A 114 7.07 9.26 2.29
C HIS A 114 7.75 10.46 2.92
N ARG A 115 7.71 10.57 4.26
CA ARG A 115 8.41 11.63 4.98
C ARG A 115 9.93 11.54 4.76
N LYS A 116 10.51 10.33 4.82
CA LYS A 116 11.94 10.13 4.50
C LYS A 116 12.27 10.49 3.06
N LEU A 117 11.41 10.14 2.10
CA LEU A 117 11.60 10.47 0.70
C LEU A 117 11.50 11.98 0.44
N ARG A 118 10.53 12.67 1.06
CA ARG A 118 10.38 14.13 0.99
C ARG A 118 11.59 14.85 1.59
N ALA A 119 12.05 14.42 2.76
CA ALA A 119 13.26 14.98 3.38
C ALA A 119 14.49 14.84 2.47
N LYS A 120 14.66 13.68 1.80
CA LYS A 120 15.74 13.45 0.83
C LYS A 120 15.65 14.39 -0.39
N ARG A 121 14.44 14.69 -0.89
CA ARG A 121 14.23 15.66 -1.98
C ARG A 121 14.46 17.10 -1.55
N SER A 122 14.07 17.47 -0.32
CA SER A 122 14.33 18.81 0.21
C SER A 122 15.83 19.07 0.43
N LEU A 123 16.59 18.04 0.80
CA LEU A 123 18.05 18.12 0.82
C LEU A 123 18.63 18.34 -0.58
N MET A 124 18.06 17.72 -1.61
CA MET A 124 18.49 17.96 -3.00
C MET A 124 18.29 19.40 -3.45
N SER A 125 17.12 20.00 -3.20
CA SER A 125 16.86 21.39 -3.59
C SER A 125 17.81 22.36 -2.88
N GLY A 126 18.24 22.03 -1.66
CA GLY A 126 19.29 22.79 -0.95
C GLY A 126 20.68 22.64 -1.56
N LEU A 127 21.02 21.45 -2.08
CA LEU A 127 22.31 21.20 -2.77
C LEU A 127 22.39 21.90 -4.14
N ASP A 128 21.26 22.10 -4.82
CA ASP A 128 21.19 22.86 -6.07
C ASP A 128 21.53 24.34 -5.87
N LEU A 129 21.39 24.87 -4.64
CA LEU A 129 21.68 26.26 -4.28
C LEU A 129 23.14 26.51 -3.84
N LEU A 130 23.97 25.46 -3.72
CA LEU A 130 25.36 25.62 -3.27
C LEU A 130 26.30 25.96 -4.44
N PRO A 131 26.91 27.16 -4.48
CA PRO A 131 27.94 27.48 -5.46
C PRO A 131 29.18 26.59 -5.21
N GLY A 132 29.68 25.94 -6.27
CA GLY A 132 30.89 25.10 -6.22
C GLY A 132 30.68 23.58 -6.36
N VAL A 133 29.44 23.09 -6.41
CA VAL A 133 29.18 21.67 -6.76
C VAL A 133 29.18 21.50 -8.28
N GLY A 134 30.14 20.76 -8.82
CA GLY A 134 30.24 20.48 -10.26
C GLY A 134 29.09 19.62 -10.79
N GLU A 135 28.77 19.82 -12.07
CA GLU A 135 27.61 19.21 -12.76
C GLU A 135 27.60 17.67 -12.72
N SER A 136 28.77 17.05 -12.76
CA SER A 136 28.95 15.59 -12.68
C SER A 136 28.56 15.01 -11.31
N ARG A 137 28.88 15.72 -10.21
CA ARG A 137 28.49 15.32 -8.85
C ARG A 137 26.97 15.51 -8.64
N ARG A 138 26.40 16.56 -9.24
CA ARG A 138 24.96 16.83 -9.22
C ARG A 138 24.17 15.74 -9.95
N LYS A 139 24.58 15.35 -11.16
CA LYS A 139 23.95 14.26 -11.92
C LYS A 139 23.95 12.92 -11.18
N LEU A 140 25.08 12.54 -10.54
CA LEU A 140 25.17 11.32 -9.75
C LEU A 140 24.24 11.34 -8.52
N LEU A 141 24.15 12.46 -7.82
CA LEU A 141 23.21 12.62 -6.70
C LEU A 141 21.75 12.62 -7.15
N THR A 142 21.43 13.26 -8.27
CA THR A 142 20.06 13.33 -8.80
C THR A 142 19.54 11.97 -9.24
N VAL A 143 20.34 11.20 -9.96
CA VAL A 143 19.98 9.84 -10.41
C VAL A 143 19.75 8.91 -9.20
N PHE A 144 20.48 9.08 -8.10
CA PHE A 144 20.30 8.31 -6.87
C PHE A 144 19.00 8.64 -6.10
N ILE A 145 18.32 9.75 -6.43
CA ILE A 145 17.20 10.28 -5.62
C ILE A 145 15.88 10.36 -6.41
N ALA A 146 15.91 10.52 -7.73
CA ALA A 146 14.74 10.77 -8.61
C ALA A 146 13.76 9.60 -8.84
N SER A 147 13.82 8.51 -8.06
CA SER A 147 12.82 7.43 -8.16
C SER A 147 11.56 7.76 -7.33
N SER A 148 10.63 8.53 -7.88
CA SER A 148 9.62 9.25 -7.08
C SER A 148 8.16 9.18 -7.57
N GLU A 149 7.43 8.16 -7.12
CA GLU A 149 5.95 8.04 -7.16
C GLU A 149 5.45 7.30 -5.90
N PRO A 150 4.18 7.40 -5.47
CA PRO A 150 3.76 6.88 -4.17
C PRO A 150 3.80 5.36 -4.08
N PRO A 151 4.69 4.76 -3.26
CA PRO A 151 4.63 3.33 -3.03
C PRO A 151 3.45 2.93 -2.15
N TYR A 152 2.80 1.85 -2.57
CA TYR A 152 1.93 1.08 -1.70
C TYR A 152 2.77 0.26 -0.73
N CYS A 153 2.27 0.14 0.49
CA CYS A 153 2.92 -0.61 1.54
C CYS A 153 2.09 -1.82 1.96
N PHE A 154 2.81 -2.89 2.27
CA PHE A 154 2.25 -4.12 2.81
C PHE A 154 2.78 -4.36 4.21
N PHE A 155 1.87 -4.68 5.13
CA PHE A 155 2.19 -5.05 6.49
C PHE A 155 1.55 -6.38 6.84
N SER A 156 2.34 -7.30 7.40
CA SER A 156 1.86 -8.58 7.89
C SER A 156 2.19 -8.72 9.39
N PRO A 157 1.18 -8.69 10.28
CA PRO A 157 1.32 -9.05 11.69
C PRO A 157 1.10 -10.55 11.90
N ASP A 158 1.96 -11.18 12.70
CA ASP A 158 1.94 -12.62 12.99
C ASP A 158 1.33 -12.94 14.39
N ALA A 159 0.60 -12.00 14.99
CA ALA A 159 0.32 -11.98 16.44
C ALA A 159 -0.64 -13.05 16.99
N LEU A 160 -1.35 -13.81 16.14
CA LEU A 160 -2.40 -14.77 16.56
C LEU A 160 -2.37 -16.12 15.82
N GLY A 161 -1.28 -16.45 15.13
CA GLY A 161 -1.24 -17.63 14.24
C GLY A 161 -2.03 -17.47 12.92
N ALA A 162 -2.96 -16.51 12.87
CA ALA A 162 -3.58 -16.01 11.64
C ALA A 162 -2.69 -14.95 10.96
N ARG A 163 -2.47 -15.10 9.66
CA ARG A 163 -1.61 -14.23 8.83
C ARG A 163 -2.46 -13.16 8.16
N PHE A 164 -2.42 -11.95 8.70
CA PHE A 164 -3.07 -10.81 8.06
C PHE A 164 -2.12 -10.12 7.08
N LEU A 165 -2.69 -9.46 6.07
CA LEU A 165 -1.95 -8.55 5.22
C LEU A 165 -2.73 -7.27 4.95
N ALA A 166 -2.27 -6.14 5.50
CA ALA A 166 -2.82 -4.83 5.15
C ALA A 166 -2.06 -4.16 4.01
N VAL A 167 -2.82 -3.53 3.11
CA VAL A 167 -2.36 -2.78 1.94
C VAL A 167 -2.81 -1.33 2.09
N SER A 168 -1.88 -0.38 2.17
CA SER A 168 -2.22 1.03 2.33
C SER A 168 -1.49 1.93 1.34
N LYS A 169 -2.23 2.93 0.82
CA LYS A 169 -1.70 4.06 0.07
C LYS A 169 -1.27 5.15 1.07
N PRO A 170 -0.14 5.85 0.84
CA PRO A 170 0.25 6.99 1.64
C PRO A 170 -0.76 8.13 1.46
N GLY A 171 -1.26 8.66 2.58
CA GLY A 171 -2.06 9.88 2.57
C GLY A 171 -1.21 11.07 2.13
N ILE A 172 -1.77 11.91 1.26
CA ILE A 172 -1.21 13.24 1.01
C ILE A 172 -1.53 14.04 2.27
N ALA A 173 -0.51 14.23 3.11
CA ALA A 173 -0.50 15.19 4.20
C ALA A 173 0.16 16.47 3.73
#